data_AF-A0A2V3IG54-F1
#
_entry.id   AF-A0A2V3IG54-F1
#
_cell.length_a   1.000
_cell.length_b   1.000
_cell.length_c   1.000
_cell.angle_alpha   90.00
_cell.angle_beta   90.00
_cell.angle_gamma   90.00
#
_symmetry.space_group_name_H-M   'P 1'
#
loop_
_entity.id
_entity.type
_entity.pdbx_description
1 polymer ?
#
loop_
_entity_poly.entity_id
_entity_poly.type
_entity_poly.pdbx_seq_one_letter_code
_entity_poly.pdbx_strand_id
1 'polypeptide(L)'
;MSKGSFATRREYATFGSRNVPSYAQSGLYGHLEEKTNLVLGVNEPRQMGSPEEKLKEIQILLADKIFTSGLNVNIGIDTDGLSVSTDYIAGVLFYVQALKLQLFSSGFHVL
;
A
#
# COMPACT_ATOMS: atom_id res chain seq x y z
N MET A 1 -4.37 1.89 -30.84
CA MET A 1 -5.72 2.49 -30.98
C MET A 1 -6.53 2.14 -29.73
N SER A 2 -7.24 3.09 -29.12
CA SER A 2 -8.14 2.83 -27.97
C SER A 2 -9.50 2.26 -28.46
N LYS A 3 -10.22 1.55 -27.58
CA LYS A 3 -11.51 0.91 -27.93
C LYS A 3 -12.55 1.89 -28.47
N GLY A 4 -12.71 3.07 -27.83
CA GLY A 4 -13.66 4.09 -28.31
C GLY A 4 -13.28 4.69 -29.67
N SER A 5 -11.98 4.85 -29.94
CA SER A 5 -11.52 5.33 -31.25
C SER A 5 -11.71 4.29 -32.37
N PHE A 6 -11.75 3.00 -32.05
CA PHE A 6 -12.00 1.96 -33.03
C PHE A 6 -13.45 1.99 -33.49
N ALA A 7 -14.40 2.01 -32.55
CA ALA A 7 -15.84 2.02 -32.83
C ALA A 7 -16.29 3.25 -33.64
N THR A 8 -15.74 4.44 -33.35
CA THR A 8 -16.02 5.66 -34.15
C THR A 8 -15.54 5.53 -35.60
N ARG A 9 -14.37 4.93 -35.83
CA ARG A 9 -13.70 4.92 -37.15
C ARG A 9 -14.04 3.70 -38.01
N ARG A 10 -14.48 2.59 -37.41
CA ARG A 10 -14.75 1.32 -38.10
C ARG A 10 -16.23 0.94 -38.11
N GLU A 11 -16.99 1.40 -37.11
CA GLU A 11 -18.41 1.05 -36.94
C GLU A 11 -19.32 2.29 -36.99
N TYR A 12 -18.76 3.48 -37.26
CA TYR A 12 -19.48 4.75 -37.36
C TYR A 12 -20.33 5.09 -36.12
N ALA A 13 -19.92 4.60 -34.95
CA ALA A 13 -20.65 4.81 -33.70
C ALA A 13 -20.52 6.26 -33.19
N THR A 14 -21.64 6.84 -32.72
CA THR A 14 -21.69 8.12 -31.99
C THR A 14 -21.59 7.87 -30.48
N PHE A 15 -20.66 8.55 -29.80
CA PHE A 15 -20.45 8.39 -28.36
C PHE A 15 -21.06 9.53 -27.55
N GLY A 16 -21.83 9.20 -26.53
CA GLY A 16 -22.06 10.07 -25.38
C GLY A 16 -20.98 9.84 -24.33
N SER A 17 -20.26 10.88 -23.93
CA SER A 17 -19.33 10.82 -22.79
C SER A 17 -20.10 10.45 -21.53
N ARG A 18 -19.61 9.46 -20.79
CA ARG A 18 -20.20 9.01 -19.53
C ARG A 18 -19.18 9.18 -18.42
N ASN A 19 -19.65 9.50 -17.23
CA ASN A 19 -18.77 9.56 -16.07
C ASN A 19 -18.26 8.15 -15.77
N VAL A 20 -16.98 8.08 -15.41
CA VAL A 20 -16.41 6.89 -14.80
C VAL A 20 -17.05 6.67 -13.41
N PRO A 21 -17.12 5.43 -12.90
CA PRO A 21 -17.67 5.22 -11.57
C PRO A 21 -16.86 5.98 -10.52
N SER A 22 -17.49 6.26 -9.37
CA SER A 22 -16.83 6.98 -8.27
C SER A 22 -15.54 6.30 -7.85
N TYR A 23 -14.51 7.10 -7.59
CA TYR A 23 -13.25 6.61 -7.04
C TYR A 23 -13.22 6.80 -5.52
N ALA A 24 -12.69 5.82 -4.80
CA ALA A 24 -12.40 5.91 -3.37
C ALA A 24 -10.96 5.46 -3.09
N GLN A 25 -10.45 5.82 -1.91
CA GLN A 25 -9.15 5.34 -1.42
C GLN A 25 -9.26 3.90 -0.94
N SER A 26 -8.31 3.04 -1.33
CA SER A 26 -8.31 1.60 -1.03
C SER A 26 -8.39 1.29 0.46
N GLY A 27 -7.87 2.20 1.29
CA GLY A 27 -7.78 1.97 2.72
C GLY A 27 -6.80 0.85 3.04
N LEU A 28 -6.79 0.43 4.29
CA LEU A 28 -6.10 -0.77 4.73
C LEU A 28 -7.14 -1.67 5.36
N TYR A 29 -7.02 -2.98 5.18
CA TYR A 29 -7.96 -3.95 5.74
C TYR A 29 -7.23 -5.21 6.18
N GLY A 30 -7.84 -5.92 7.15
CA GLY A 30 -7.32 -7.17 7.69
C GLY A 30 -5.91 -7.01 8.26
N HIS A 31 -5.01 -7.91 7.87
CA HIS A 31 -3.65 -7.94 8.39
C HIS A 31 -2.84 -6.66 8.12
N LEU A 32 -3.16 -5.89 7.06
CA LEU A 32 -2.44 -4.64 6.79
C LEU A 32 -2.83 -3.54 7.79
N GLU A 33 -4.10 -3.46 8.16
CA GLU A 33 -4.63 -2.47 9.11
C GLU A 33 -4.13 -2.73 10.53
N GLU A 34 -4.24 -3.98 11.00
CA GLU A 34 -3.72 -4.42 12.30
C GLU A 34 -2.23 -4.12 12.46
N LYS A 35 -1.45 -4.32 11.39
CA LYS A 35 0.00 -4.09 11.38
C LYS A 35 0.33 -2.60 11.37
N THR A 36 -0.37 -1.76 10.62
CA THR A 36 -0.12 -0.30 10.69
C THR A 36 -0.37 0.29 12.07
N ASN A 37 -1.38 -0.19 12.80
CA ASN A 37 -1.66 0.28 14.16
C ASN A 37 -0.53 -0.09 15.13
N LEU A 38 0.07 -1.27 14.96
CA LEU A 38 1.25 -1.69 15.73
C LEU A 38 2.49 -0.85 15.41
N VAL A 39 2.71 -0.50 14.13
CA VAL A 39 3.84 0.34 13.72
C VAL A 39 3.67 1.80 14.19
N LEU A 40 2.45 2.30 14.23
CA LEU A 40 2.16 3.62 14.79
C LEU A 40 2.33 3.65 16.31
N GLY A 41 1.87 2.62 17.03
CA GLY A 41 2.13 2.47 18.47
C GLY A 41 3.61 2.29 18.84
N VAL A 42 4.45 2.02 17.85
CA VAL A 42 5.92 1.92 17.95
C VAL A 42 6.62 3.28 17.77
N ASN A 43 6.02 4.22 17.03
CA ASN A 43 6.61 5.55 16.84
C ASN A 43 6.46 6.45 18.08
N GLU A 44 5.44 6.22 18.91
CA GLU A 44 5.25 6.91 20.20
C GLU A 44 6.44 6.75 21.16
N PRO A 45 6.95 5.54 21.47
CA PRO A 45 8.11 5.37 22.35
C PRO A 45 9.41 5.93 21.78
N ARG A 46 9.53 6.03 20.44
CA ARG A 46 10.69 6.62 19.76
C ARG A 46 10.75 8.14 19.92
N GLN A 47 9.58 8.80 20.00
CA GLN A 47 9.47 10.23 20.34
C GLN A 47 9.63 10.49 21.85
N MET A 48 9.41 9.49 22.71
CA MET A 48 9.58 9.59 24.17
C MET A 48 11.00 9.26 24.70
N GLY A 49 11.98 8.99 23.83
CA GLY A 49 13.36 8.72 24.27
C GLY A 49 13.58 7.32 24.88
N SER A 50 12.88 6.31 24.35
CA SER A 50 12.99 4.93 24.84
C SER A 50 14.39 4.31 24.58
N PRO A 51 14.83 3.38 25.44
CA PRO A 51 16.15 2.72 25.32
C PRO A 51 16.30 1.97 23.99
N GLU A 52 17.51 2.00 23.42
CA GLU A 52 17.86 1.42 22.11
C GLU A 52 17.48 -0.08 21.99
N GLU A 53 17.48 -0.81 23.10
CA GLU A 53 17.09 -2.22 23.16
C GLU A 53 15.62 -2.44 22.77
N LYS A 54 14.71 -1.56 23.21
CA LYS A 54 13.28 -1.63 22.82
C LYS A 54 13.10 -1.33 21.34
N LEU A 55 13.90 -0.41 20.79
CA LEU A 55 13.85 -0.10 19.37
C LEU A 55 14.30 -1.30 18.53
N LYS A 56 15.35 -2.02 18.93
CA LYS A 56 15.79 -3.24 18.25
C LYS A 56 14.75 -4.36 18.33
N GLU A 57 14.15 -4.57 19.49
CA GLU A 57 13.11 -5.60 19.68
C GLU A 57 11.88 -5.32 18.80
N ILE A 58 11.47 -4.06 18.72
CA ILE A 58 10.41 -3.60 17.85
C ILE A 58 10.77 -3.78 16.37
N GLN A 59 12.00 -3.46 15.97
CA GLN A 59 12.47 -3.65 14.58
C GLN A 59 12.41 -5.11 14.16
N ILE A 60 12.78 -6.04 15.07
CA ILE A 60 12.71 -7.48 14.83
C ILE A 60 11.26 -7.93 14.67
N LEU A 61 10.35 -7.49 15.55
CA LEU A 61 8.91 -7.77 15.45
C LEU A 61 8.30 -7.23 14.16
N LEU A 62 8.73 -6.05 13.71
CA LEU A 62 8.30 -5.43 12.46
C LEU A 62 8.76 -6.26 11.26
N ALA A 63 10.03 -6.66 11.24
CA ALA A 63 10.60 -7.46 10.17
C ALA A 63 9.90 -8.82 10.03
N ASP A 64 9.68 -9.52 11.15
CA ASP A 64 8.95 -10.80 11.19
C ASP A 64 7.51 -10.64 10.68
N LYS A 65 6.84 -9.55 11.08
CA LYS A 65 5.50 -9.25 10.60
C LYS A 65 5.45 -8.86 9.12
N ILE A 66 6.47 -8.21 8.58
CA ILE A 66 6.56 -7.89 7.15
C ILE A 66 6.75 -9.18 6.34
N PHE A 67 7.62 -10.07 6.83
CA PHE A 67 7.91 -11.36 6.23
C PHE A 67 6.66 -12.25 6.15
N THR A 68 5.93 -12.37 7.26
CA THR A 68 4.69 -13.19 7.32
C THR A 68 3.55 -12.66 6.45
N SER A 69 3.57 -11.37 6.05
CA SER A 69 2.59 -10.82 5.10
C SER A 69 2.93 -11.02 3.63
N GLY A 70 4.13 -11.51 3.29
CA GLY A 70 4.58 -11.55 1.89
C GLY A 70 4.82 -10.15 1.28
N LEU A 71 4.82 -9.10 2.10
CA LEU A 71 5.11 -7.72 1.68
C LEU A 71 6.55 -7.60 1.16
N ASN A 72 7.48 -8.40 1.67
CA ASN A 72 8.86 -8.49 1.19
C ASN A 72 8.94 -8.80 -0.32
N VAL A 73 8.11 -9.72 -0.81
CA VAL A 73 8.05 -10.10 -2.23
C VAL A 73 7.49 -8.95 -3.08
N ASN A 74 6.44 -8.28 -2.59
CA ASN A 74 5.81 -7.16 -3.32
C ASN A 74 6.69 -5.91 -3.40
N ILE A 75 7.59 -5.72 -2.44
CA ILE A 75 8.54 -4.60 -2.41
C ILE A 75 9.84 -4.95 -3.17
N GLY A 76 10.06 -6.24 -3.49
CA GLY A 76 11.19 -6.69 -4.32
C GLY A 76 12.55 -6.60 -3.62
N ILE A 77 12.57 -6.77 -2.29
CA ILE A 77 13.79 -6.66 -1.49
C ILE A 77 14.34 -8.07 -1.23
N ASP A 78 15.58 -8.31 -1.68
CA ASP A 78 16.31 -9.55 -1.43
C ASP A 78 16.57 -9.70 0.07
N THR A 79 16.04 -10.79 0.64
CA THR A 79 16.08 -11.07 2.08
C THR A 79 17.39 -11.71 2.54
N ASP A 80 18.30 -11.98 1.60
CA ASP A 80 19.56 -12.67 1.87
C ASP A 80 20.54 -11.73 2.58
N GLY A 81 20.64 -11.90 3.90
CA GLY A 81 21.54 -11.13 4.77
C GLY A 81 20.95 -9.83 5.32
N LEU A 82 19.61 -9.71 5.39
CA LEU A 82 18.96 -8.46 5.78
C LEU A 82 19.25 -8.08 7.25
N SER A 83 20.21 -7.18 7.44
CA SER A 83 20.14 -6.25 8.56
C SER A 83 18.90 -5.38 8.33
N VAL A 84 17.91 -5.49 9.22
CA VAL A 84 16.68 -4.69 9.20
C VAL A 84 17.07 -3.24 9.47
N SER A 85 17.50 -2.53 8.43
CA SER A 85 17.93 -1.14 8.55
C SER A 85 16.71 -0.24 8.74
N THR A 86 16.92 0.95 9.27
CA THR A 86 15.86 1.96 9.40
C THR A 86 15.26 2.34 8.05
N ASP A 87 16.06 2.26 6.98
CA ASP A 87 15.63 2.58 5.61
C ASP A 87 14.67 1.53 5.05
N TYR A 88 14.88 0.25 5.41
CA TYR A 88 13.96 -0.84 5.07
C TYR A 88 12.55 -0.59 5.65
N ILE A 89 12.49 -0.19 6.93
CA ILE A 89 11.22 0.10 7.62
C ILE A 89 10.54 1.32 7.00
N ALA A 90 11.31 2.36 6.67
CA ALA A 90 10.78 3.54 6.00
C ALA A 90 10.20 3.21 4.62
N GLY A 91 10.87 2.34 3.84
CA GLY A 91 10.39 1.89 2.54
C GLY A 91 9.08 1.11 2.63
N VAL A 92 8.97 0.21 3.61
CA VAL A 92 7.74 -0.55 3.85
C VAL A 92 6.60 0.36 4.29
N LEU A 93 6.86 1.31 5.19
CA LEU A 93 5.87 2.31 5.62
C LEU A 93 5.37 3.14 4.43
N PHE A 94 6.28 3.58 3.57
CA PHE A 94 5.94 4.33 2.38
C PHE A 94 5.08 3.50 1.42
N TYR A 95 5.43 2.23 1.21
CA TYR A 95 4.67 1.32 0.36
C TYR A 95 3.24 1.08 0.91
N VAL A 96 3.11 0.82 2.21
CA VAL A 96 1.80 0.63 2.85
C VAL A 96 0.95 1.90 2.79
N GLN A 97 1.57 3.07 2.96
CA GLN A 97 0.89 4.36 2.80
C GLN A 97 0.43 4.58 1.36
N ALA A 98 1.24 4.19 0.37
CA ALA A 98 0.90 4.27 -1.04
C ALA A 98 -0.29 3.36 -1.37
N LEU A 99 -0.32 2.13 -0.84
CA LEU A 99 -1.47 1.23 -0.96
C LEU A 99 -2.73 1.89 -0.38
N LYS A 100 -2.67 2.39 0.86
CA LYS A 100 -3.81 3.05 1.53
C LYS A 100 -4.42 4.17 0.70
N LEU A 101 -3.58 4.98 0.07
CA LEU A 101 -3.99 6.17 -0.69
C LEU A 101 -4.37 5.85 -2.15
N GLN A 102 -4.12 4.63 -2.63
CA GLN A 102 -4.40 4.26 -4.01
C GLN A 102 -5.90 4.42 -4.31
N LEU A 103 -6.19 5.19 -5.36
CA LEU A 103 -7.55 5.42 -5.83
C LEU A 103 -8.00 4.27 -6.72
N PHE A 104 -9.16 3.70 -6.40
CA PHE A 104 -9.78 2.65 -7.20
C PHE A 104 -11.27 2.97 -7.40
N SER A 105 -11.83 2.42 -8.49
CA SER A 105 -13.25 2.53 -8.76
C SER A 105 -14.02 1.73 -7.69
N SER A 106 -14.80 2.43 -6.87
CA SER A 106 -15.43 1.87 -5.67
C SER A 106 -16.87 1.40 -5.90
N GLY A 107 -17.31 1.34 -7.15
CA GLY A 107 -18.68 1.02 -7.50
C GLY A 107 -18.93 1.01 -9.00
N PHE A 108 -20.20 0.91 -9.39
CA PHE A 108 -20.64 0.91 -10.78
C PHE A 108 -21.34 2.23 -11.11
N HIS A 109 -21.13 2.73 -12.33
CA HIS A 109 -21.91 3.86 -12.84
C HIS A 109 -23.24 3.33 -13.40
N VAL A 110 -24.35 3.86 -12.91
CA VAL A 110 -25.71 3.59 -13.42
C VAL A 110 -26.06 4.66 -14.45
N LEU A 111 -26.55 4.23 -15.61
CA LEU A 111 -26.93 5.09 -16.74
C LEU A 111 -28.25 5.81 -16.52
#